data_AF-A0A6N7AG26-F1
#
_entry.id   AF-A0A6N7AG26-F1
#
_cell.length_a   1.000
_cell.length_b   1.000
_cell.length_c   1.000
_cell.angle_alpha   90.00
_cell.angle_beta   90.00
_cell.angle_gamma   90.00
#
_symmetry.space_group_name_H-M   'P 1'
#
loop_
_entity.id
_entity.type
_entity.pdbx_description
1 polymer ?
#
loop_
_entity_poly.entity_id
_entity_poly.type
_entity_poly.pdbx_seq_one_letter_code
_entity_poly.pdbx_strand_id
1 'polypeptide(L)'
;MRLKIGLAALLLLLLACAACSPRGLLVPVATETPTEPAAEPMVMMGSLATPELPLETPSPTLPASATPTLTARPPTPVSGTPPAPEAWSGAPTYFDSLPGYFFRLEYDPRLWTPAEDLQGEPSLLHNGIEQCRITRAVGRGLPPGWNVDDNSFRLIGTIDYEVVRVSHNGILQYVNYFGSDGTVFTGFQVTFESLAEDCLRDAETVLATLSSILAPTPSPTVTP
;
A
#
# COMPACT_ATOMS: atom_id res chain seq x y z
N MET A 1 -3.16 17.51 -59.77
CA MET A 1 -4.58 17.34 -59.40
C MET A 1 -4.80 15.99 -58.70
N ARG A 2 -4.39 15.80 -57.43
CA ARG A 2 -4.70 14.60 -56.62
C ARG A 2 -4.85 14.91 -55.11
N LEU A 3 -5.16 16.16 -54.77
CA LEU A 3 -5.20 16.63 -53.36
C LEU A 3 -6.60 17.01 -52.86
N LYS A 4 -7.66 16.81 -53.66
CA LYS A 4 -9.03 17.23 -53.30
C LYS A 4 -9.94 16.10 -52.82
N ILE A 5 -9.52 14.83 -52.94
CA ILE A 5 -10.36 13.67 -52.56
C ILE A 5 -10.20 13.32 -51.07
N GLY A 6 -9.04 13.61 -50.46
CA GLY A 6 -8.80 13.29 -49.04
C GLY A 6 -9.57 14.17 -48.05
N LEU A 7 -9.78 15.45 -48.37
CA LEU A 7 -10.43 16.39 -47.45
C LEU A 7 -11.95 16.14 -47.32
N ALA A 8 -12.60 15.71 -48.41
CA ALA A 8 -14.03 15.40 -48.40
C ALA A 8 -14.33 14.09 -47.61
N ALA A 9 -13.45 13.10 -47.70
CA ALA A 9 -13.59 11.86 -46.93
C ALA A 9 -13.37 12.08 -45.42
N LEU A 10 -12.42 12.95 -45.05
CA LEU A 10 -12.16 13.28 -43.65
C LEU A 10 -13.29 14.10 -43.01
N LEU A 11 -13.94 15.00 -43.76
CA LEU A 11 -15.10 15.76 -43.27
C LEU A 11 -16.34 14.88 -43.05
N LEU A 12 -16.56 13.88 -43.92
CA LEU A 12 -17.68 12.94 -43.78
C LEU A 12 -17.50 11.99 -42.57
N LEU A 13 -16.27 11.63 -42.23
CA LEU A 13 -15.98 10.79 -41.07
C LEU A 13 -16.20 11.55 -39.75
N LEU A 14 -15.87 12.84 -39.71
CA LEU A 14 -16.06 13.69 -38.52
C LEU A 14 -17.54 14.01 -38.23
N LEU A 15 -18.41 14.02 -39.25
CA LEU A 15 -19.86 14.22 -39.04
C LEU A 15 -20.59 12.99 -38.49
N ALA A 16 -20.02 11.78 -38.62
CA ALA A 16 -20.69 10.55 -38.18
C ALA A 16 -20.58 10.27 -36.66
N CYS A 17 -19.65 10.93 -35.94
CA CYS A 17 -19.45 10.70 -34.50
C CYS A 17 -20.26 11.63 -33.58
N ALA A 18 -21.01 12.60 -34.10
CA ALA A 18 -21.75 13.56 -33.28
C ALA A 18 -23.18 13.10 -32.88
N ALA A 19 -23.60 11.87 -33.21
CA ALA A 19 -24.99 11.42 -33.06
C ALA A 19 -25.26 10.42 -31.92
N CYS A 20 -24.36 10.28 -30.93
CA CYS A 20 -24.60 9.46 -29.74
C CYS A 20 -24.38 10.26 -28.45
N SER A 21 -25.24 11.26 -28.23
CA SER A 21 -25.45 11.80 -26.89
C SER A 21 -26.57 11.00 -26.21
N PRO A 22 -26.30 10.30 -25.09
CA PRO A 22 -27.39 9.78 -24.26
C PRO A 22 -28.14 10.96 -23.64
N ARG A 23 -29.39 11.13 -24.07
CA ARG A 23 -30.39 11.96 -23.39
C ARG A 23 -30.94 11.20 -22.20
N GLY A 24 -30.87 11.84 -21.03
CA GLY A 24 -31.84 11.63 -19.94
C GLY A 24 -31.28 10.85 -18.76
N LEU A 25 -31.11 11.54 -17.63
CA LEU A 25 -32.16 11.66 -16.61
C LEU A 25 -31.73 12.75 -15.61
N LEU A 26 -32.41 13.91 -15.69
CA LEU A 26 -32.37 14.90 -14.62
C LEU A 26 -33.27 14.36 -13.50
N VAL A 27 -32.66 13.84 -12.44
CA VAL A 27 -33.34 13.62 -11.17
C VAL A 27 -33.38 14.97 -10.43
N PRO A 28 -34.54 15.45 -9.98
CA PRO A 28 -34.61 16.62 -9.11
C PRO A 28 -34.01 16.24 -7.75
N VAL A 29 -32.85 16.81 -7.42
CA VAL A 29 -32.37 16.82 -6.03
C VAL A 29 -33.26 17.79 -5.27
N ALA A 30 -33.93 17.24 -4.25
CA ALA A 30 -34.69 17.99 -3.28
C ALA A 30 -33.75 18.97 -2.54
N THR A 31 -34.15 20.23 -2.53
CA THR A 31 -33.63 21.27 -1.65
C THR A 31 -33.95 20.88 -0.21
N GLU A 32 -32.93 20.43 0.54
CA GLU A 32 -32.99 20.46 2.00
C GLU A 32 -32.02 21.53 2.51
N THR A 33 -32.64 22.59 3.02
CA THR A 33 -32.08 23.71 3.75
C THR A 33 -31.34 23.19 4.99
N PRO A 34 -30.04 23.48 5.18
CA PRO A 34 -29.42 23.35 6.49
C PRO A 34 -29.91 24.50 7.37
N THR A 35 -30.85 24.20 8.25
CA THR A 35 -31.17 25.06 9.40
C THR A 35 -29.95 25.13 10.29
N GLU A 36 -29.38 26.33 10.40
CA GLU A 36 -28.49 26.77 11.46
C GLU A 36 -29.22 26.70 12.81
N PRO A 37 -28.58 26.15 13.84
CA PRO A 37 -28.77 26.67 15.19
C PRO A 37 -27.47 27.27 15.70
N ALA A 38 -27.58 28.57 15.96
CA ALA A 38 -26.91 29.37 16.96
C ALA A 38 -25.99 28.64 17.96
N ALA A 39 -24.83 29.25 18.14
CA ALA A 39 -23.85 29.01 19.18
C ALA A 39 -24.45 28.92 20.59
N GLU A 40 -23.81 28.11 21.44
CA GLU A 40 -23.43 28.56 22.80
C GLU A 40 -22.26 27.71 23.34
N PRO A 41 -21.25 28.33 23.99
CA PRO A 41 -20.10 27.65 24.57
C PRO A 41 -20.42 27.19 25.99
N MET A 42 -20.41 25.88 26.25
CA MET A 42 -20.43 25.37 27.62
C MET A 42 -18.99 25.10 28.09
N VAL A 43 -18.40 26.12 28.71
CA VAL A 43 -17.30 25.97 29.66
C VAL A 43 -17.87 25.35 30.93
N MET A 44 -17.58 24.08 31.19
CA MET A 44 -17.77 23.50 32.52
C MET A 44 -16.43 23.52 33.25
N MET A 45 -16.20 24.61 33.99
CA MET A 45 -15.29 24.59 35.14
C MET A 45 -15.97 23.82 36.27
N GLY A 46 -15.45 22.63 36.58
CA GLY A 46 -15.74 21.90 37.80
C GLY A 46 -14.46 21.75 38.62
N SER A 47 -14.23 22.70 39.52
CA SER A 47 -13.17 22.65 40.55
C SER A 47 -13.76 22.15 41.87
N LEU A 48 -12.89 21.60 42.72
CA LEU A 48 -13.05 21.23 44.13
C LEU A 48 -13.79 19.92 44.45
N ALA A 49 -13.03 18.88 44.80
CA ALA A 49 -12.86 18.53 46.22
C ALA A 49 -11.83 17.39 46.37
N THR A 50 -10.73 17.70 47.04
CA THR A 50 -9.81 16.75 47.69
C THR A 50 -10.48 16.19 48.95
N PRO A 51 -10.52 14.87 49.14
CA PRO A 51 -10.61 14.27 50.47
C PRO A 51 -9.21 13.90 50.98
N GLU A 52 -8.90 14.48 52.11
CA GLU A 52 -7.71 14.27 52.94
C GLU A 52 -7.67 12.85 53.55
N LEU A 53 -6.45 12.46 53.97
CA LEU A 53 -5.97 11.15 54.42
C LEU A 53 -6.86 10.35 55.41
N PRO A 54 -6.56 9.04 55.52
CA PRO A 54 -6.18 8.52 56.84
C PRO A 54 -4.79 7.83 56.86
N LEU A 55 -3.91 8.42 57.66
CA LEU A 55 -2.99 7.83 58.64
C LEU A 55 -2.32 6.48 58.28
N GLU A 56 -1.10 6.56 57.74
CA GLU A 56 -0.20 5.41 57.67
C GLU A 56 0.19 4.91 59.08
N THR A 57 0.00 3.61 59.28
CA THR A 57 0.43 2.87 60.46
C THR A 57 1.90 2.49 60.29
N PRO A 58 2.80 2.71 61.28
CA PRO A 58 4.18 2.29 61.16
C PRO A 58 4.27 0.76 61.21
N SER A 59 4.63 0.15 60.08
CA SER A 59 4.92 -1.27 59.97
C SER A 59 6.32 -1.57 60.53
N PRO A 60 6.52 -2.67 61.29
CA PRO A 60 7.79 -2.98 61.95
C PRO A 60 8.90 -3.30 60.93
N THR A 61 10.05 -2.65 61.12
CA THR A 61 11.30 -2.85 60.38
C THR A 61 11.81 -4.29 60.56
N LEU A 62 11.79 -5.08 59.48
CA LEU A 62 12.56 -6.32 59.38
C LEU A 62 14.02 -6.01 59.00
N PRO A 63 15.00 -6.76 59.53
CA PRO A 63 16.41 -6.56 59.20
C PRO A 63 16.68 -6.86 57.72
N ALA A 64 17.47 -6.00 57.09
CA ALA A 64 17.88 -6.08 55.70
C ALA A 64 18.54 -7.43 55.38
N SER A 65 17.86 -8.24 54.57
CA SER A 65 18.47 -9.40 53.92
C SER A 65 19.32 -8.90 52.76
N ALA A 66 20.61 -9.20 52.77
CA ALA A 66 21.54 -8.85 51.72
C ALA A 66 21.19 -9.61 50.43
N THR A 67 20.47 -8.95 49.52
CA THR A 67 20.28 -9.43 48.15
C THR A 67 21.64 -9.46 47.45
N PRO A 68 22.10 -10.59 46.89
CA PRO A 68 23.30 -10.58 46.06
C PRO A 68 23.04 -9.71 44.83
N THR A 69 23.84 -8.66 44.67
CA THR A 69 23.86 -7.85 43.46
C THR A 69 24.33 -8.72 42.30
N LEU A 70 23.40 -9.22 41.47
CA LEU A 70 23.73 -9.77 40.17
C LEU A 70 24.22 -8.60 39.31
N THR A 71 25.53 -8.50 39.14
CA THR A 71 26.14 -7.64 38.14
C THR A 71 25.68 -8.12 36.76
N ALA A 72 24.64 -7.47 36.21
CA ALA A 72 24.21 -7.70 34.84
C ALA A 72 25.38 -7.36 33.92
N ARG A 73 25.89 -8.36 33.20
CA ARG A 73 26.84 -8.15 32.11
C ARG A 73 26.17 -7.22 31.08
N PRO A 74 26.82 -6.14 30.63
CA PRO A 74 26.28 -5.35 29.54
C PRO A 74 26.04 -6.29 28.35
N PRO A 75 24.86 -6.23 27.69
CA PRO A 75 24.66 -7.01 26.49
C PRO A 75 25.75 -6.63 25.49
N THR A 76 26.52 -7.62 25.06
CA THR A 76 27.48 -7.45 23.97
C THR A 76 26.69 -6.94 22.77
N PRO A 77 27.07 -5.80 22.14
CA PRO A 77 26.37 -5.35 20.95
C PRO A 77 26.50 -6.44 19.89
N VAL A 78 25.37 -6.97 19.43
CA VAL A 78 25.31 -7.87 18.28
C VAL A 78 25.66 -7.03 17.07
N SER A 79 26.97 -6.86 16.82
CA SER A 79 27.49 -6.20 15.64
C SER A 79 27.43 -7.19 14.49
N GLY A 80 26.21 -7.50 14.04
CA GLY A 80 25.98 -8.21 12.78
C GLY A 80 25.80 -7.18 11.69
N THR A 81 26.68 -7.16 10.69
CA THR A 81 26.45 -6.41 9.45
C THR A 81 25.09 -6.85 8.88
N PRO A 82 24.18 -5.92 8.55
CA PRO A 82 22.95 -6.27 7.82
C PRO A 82 23.31 -7.06 6.56
N PRO A 83 22.56 -8.12 6.20
CA PRO A 83 22.73 -8.77 4.92
C PRO A 83 22.47 -7.75 3.81
N ALA A 84 23.14 -7.95 2.68
CA ALA A 84 22.87 -7.16 1.50
C ALA A 84 21.41 -7.37 1.04
N PRO A 85 20.73 -6.32 0.54
CA PRO A 85 19.41 -6.49 -0.06
C PRO A 85 19.43 -7.52 -1.20
N GLU A 86 18.38 -8.32 -1.28
CA GLU A 86 18.13 -9.22 -2.40
C GLU A 86 17.12 -8.59 -3.36
N ALA A 87 16.98 -9.16 -4.56
CA ALA A 87 16.14 -8.59 -5.60
C ALA A 87 15.05 -9.54 -6.07
N TRP A 88 13.84 -9.00 -6.22
CA TRP A 88 12.72 -9.64 -6.89
C TRP A 88 12.41 -8.88 -8.18
N SER A 89 12.40 -9.61 -9.30
CA SER A 89 12.18 -9.04 -10.63
C SER A 89 11.12 -9.80 -11.40
N GLY A 90 10.43 -9.09 -12.30
CA GLY A 90 9.38 -9.68 -13.13
C GLY A 90 8.95 -8.76 -14.26
N ALA A 91 8.09 -9.29 -15.13
CA ALA A 91 7.48 -8.49 -16.19
C ALA A 91 6.52 -7.46 -15.57
N PRO A 92 6.43 -6.24 -16.12
CA PRO A 92 5.49 -5.23 -15.64
C PRO A 92 4.03 -5.68 -15.87
N THR A 93 3.13 -5.23 -15.00
CA THR A 93 1.69 -5.54 -15.12
C THR A 93 1.04 -4.90 -16.36
N TYR A 94 1.48 -3.70 -16.75
CA TYR A 94 0.81 -2.90 -17.78
C TYR A 94 1.65 -2.77 -19.06
N PHE A 95 0.94 -2.73 -20.20
CA PHE A 95 1.54 -2.67 -21.53
C PHE A 95 2.12 -1.29 -21.87
N ASP A 96 1.81 -0.25 -21.09
CA ASP A 96 2.38 1.10 -21.25
C ASP A 96 3.86 1.19 -20.84
N SER A 97 4.41 0.12 -20.27
CA SER A 97 5.84 0.00 -19.98
C SER A 97 6.69 -0.07 -21.25
N LEU A 98 7.92 0.45 -21.18
CA LEU A 98 8.85 0.35 -22.30
C LEU A 98 9.18 -1.13 -22.60
N PRO A 99 9.05 -1.60 -23.86
CA PRO A 99 9.33 -2.99 -24.20
C PRO A 99 10.78 -3.40 -23.88
N GLY A 100 10.94 -4.63 -23.38
CA GLY A 100 12.26 -5.17 -23.04
C GLY A 100 12.78 -4.77 -21.66
N TYR A 101 11.96 -4.12 -20.83
CA TYR A 101 12.26 -3.82 -19.43
C TYR A 101 11.41 -4.67 -18.48
N PHE A 102 12.01 -5.00 -17.33
CA PHE A 102 11.42 -5.70 -16.21
C PHE A 102 11.44 -4.78 -14.99
N PHE A 103 10.51 -4.97 -14.06
CA PHE A 103 10.63 -4.32 -12.76
C PHE A 103 11.67 -5.05 -11.90
N ARG A 104 12.25 -4.32 -10.96
CA ARG A 104 13.07 -4.84 -9.87
C ARG A 104 12.69 -4.14 -8.58
N LEU A 105 12.50 -4.93 -7.54
CA LEU A 105 12.33 -4.51 -6.15
C LEU A 105 13.46 -5.11 -5.34
N GLU A 106 14.01 -4.34 -4.41
CA GLU A 106 15.00 -4.80 -3.43
C GLU A 106 14.35 -5.00 -2.06
N TYR A 107 14.72 -6.06 -1.36
CA TYR A 107 14.14 -6.42 -0.05
C TYR A 107 15.21 -6.92 0.93
N ASP A 108 14.96 -6.75 2.23
CA ASP A 108 15.78 -7.38 3.29
C ASP A 108 15.38 -8.85 3.43
N PRO A 109 16.27 -9.82 3.15
CA PRO A 109 15.96 -11.25 3.21
C PRO A 109 15.65 -11.75 4.63
N ARG A 110 15.89 -10.94 5.68
CA ARG A 110 15.45 -11.25 7.04
C ARG A 110 13.96 -11.00 7.24
N LEU A 111 13.40 -10.04 6.52
CA LEU A 111 11.98 -9.67 6.62
C LEU A 111 11.13 -10.35 5.54
N TRP A 112 11.68 -10.56 4.35
CA TRP A 112 10.94 -11.08 3.21
C TRP A 112 11.61 -12.33 2.64
N THR A 113 10.80 -13.29 2.23
CA THR A 113 11.25 -14.50 1.53
C THR A 113 10.50 -14.64 0.20
N PRO A 114 11.19 -14.98 -0.90
CA PRO A 114 10.52 -15.34 -2.15
C PRO A 114 9.54 -16.50 -1.96
N ALA A 115 8.35 -16.35 -2.53
CA ALA A 115 7.31 -17.35 -2.47
C ALA A 115 6.52 -17.37 -3.78
N GLU A 116 5.65 -18.34 -3.92
CA GLU A 116 4.63 -18.37 -4.99
C GLU A 116 3.26 -18.08 -4.37
N ASP A 117 2.39 -17.42 -5.14
CA ASP A 117 0.98 -17.29 -4.79
C ASP A 117 0.18 -18.56 -5.18
N LEU A 118 -1.14 -18.53 -4.96
CA LEU A 118 -2.02 -19.65 -5.28
C LEU A 118 -2.09 -19.98 -6.80
N GLN A 119 -1.56 -19.11 -7.65
CA GLN A 119 -1.49 -19.30 -9.10
C GLN A 119 -0.08 -19.72 -9.56
N GLY A 120 0.88 -19.86 -8.64
CA GLY A 120 2.28 -20.12 -8.97
C GLY A 120 3.03 -18.88 -9.43
N GLU A 121 2.46 -17.67 -9.27
CA GLU A 121 3.16 -16.45 -9.64
C GLU A 121 4.15 -16.04 -8.54
N PRO A 122 5.34 -15.55 -8.91
CA PRO A 122 6.33 -15.05 -7.95
C PRO A 122 5.76 -13.96 -7.04
N SER A 123 6.13 -14.01 -5.77
CA SER A 123 5.69 -13.08 -4.71
C SER A 123 6.74 -12.96 -3.60
N LEU A 124 6.55 -11.99 -2.71
CA LEU A 124 7.32 -11.87 -1.47
C LEU A 124 6.40 -12.10 -0.27
N LEU A 125 6.79 -13.01 0.62
CA LEU A 125 6.09 -13.30 1.87
C LEU A 125 6.88 -12.74 3.05
N HIS A 126 6.20 -12.04 3.96
CA HIS A 126 6.83 -11.50 5.16
C HIS A 126 7.07 -12.62 6.19
N ASN A 127 8.26 -12.64 6.79
CA ASN A 127 8.69 -13.68 7.73
C ASN A 127 8.09 -13.53 9.13
N GLY A 128 7.66 -12.31 9.50
CA GLY A 128 7.19 -11.98 10.85
C GLY A 128 5.72 -11.61 10.98
N ILE A 129 4.99 -11.48 9.85
CA ILE A 129 3.58 -11.08 9.84
C ILE A 129 2.82 -12.08 8.98
N GLU A 130 1.85 -12.75 9.58
CA GLU A 130 1.09 -13.81 8.94
C GLU A 130 0.29 -13.30 7.74
N GLN A 131 0.36 -14.04 6.62
CA GLN A 131 -0.26 -13.70 5.32
C GLN A 131 0.14 -12.33 4.73
N CYS A 132 1.09 -11.61 5.32
CA CYS A 132 1.60 -10.36 4.75
C CYS A 132 2.42 -10.68 3.49
N ARG A 133 1.89 -10.34 2.33
CA ARG A 133 2.45 -10.74 1.04
C ARG A 133 2.35 -9.62 0.02
N ILE A 134 3.40 -9.47 -0.78
CA ILE A 134 3.42 -8.62 -1.97
C ILE A 134 3.34 -9.53 -3.20
N THR A 135 2.28 -9.37 -4.00
CA THR A 135 2.13 -10.00 -5.30
C THR A 135 2.03 -8.94 -6.40
N ARG A 136 2.15 -9.33 -7.67
CA ARG A 136 1.77 -8.41 -8.75
C ARG A 136 0.25 -8.23 -8.74
N ALA A 137 -0.23 -7.00 -8.85
CA ALA A 137 -1.66 -6.73 -9.01
C ALA A 137 -2.11 -7.19 -10.41
N VAL A 138 -3.28 -7.83 -10.49
CA VAL A 138 -3.81 -8.43 -11.74
C VAL A 138 -5.14 -7.82 -12.23
N GLY A 139 -5.60 -6.72 -11.64
CA GLY A 139 -6.68 -5.87 -12.21
C GLY A 139 -7.98 -6.59 -12.60
N ARG A 140 -8.48 -7.53 -11.78
CA ARG A 140 -9.64 -8.38 -12.15
C ARG A 140 -11.03 -7.83 -11.74
N GLY A 141 -11.13 -6.54 -11.43
CA GLY A 141 -12.32 -5.96 -10.82
C GLY A 141 -12.53 -6.45 -9.38
N LEU A 142 -13.54 -5.90 -8.70
CA LEU A 142 -13.86 -6.26 -7.32
C LEU A 142 -15.02 -7.28 -7.26
N PRO A 143 -14.96 -8.29 -6.38
CA PRO A 143 -16.11 -9.16 -6.11
C PRO A 143 -17.32 -8.38 -5.55
N PRO A 144 -18.54 -8.92 -5.66
CA PRO A 144 -19.71 -8.30 -5.03
C PRO A 144 -19.53 -8.09 -3.52
N GLY A 145 -19.92 -6.92 -3.02
CA GLY A 145 -19.81 -6.55 -1.60
C GLY A 145 -18.47 -5.93 -1.20
N TRP A 146 -17.47 -5.95 -2.08
CA TRP A 146 -16.18 -5.30 -1.88
C TRP A 146 -16.23 -3.86 -2.39
N ASN A 147 -15.52 -2.95 -1.72
CA ASN A 147 -15.51 -1.53 -2.05
C ASN A 147 -14.09 -0.98 -2.05
N VAL A 148 -13.88 0.07 -2.84
CA VAL A 148 -12.69 0.92 -2.73
C VAL A 148 -12.99 1.98 -1.67
N ASP A 149 -12.28 1.93 -0.55
CA ASP A 149 -12.47 2.89 0.55
C ASP A 149 -11.73 4.20 0.27
N ASP A 150 -10.53 4.09 -0.30
CA ASP A 150 -9.66 5.21 -0.60
C ASP A 150 -8.94 4.96 -1.92
N ASN A 151 -8.84 6.02 -2.71
CA ASN A 151 -7.96 6.09 -3.87
C ASN A 151 -7.21 7.42 -3.81
N SER A 152 -5.93 7.35 -3.47
CA SER A 152 -5.08 8.51 -3.24
C SER A 152 -3.72 8.34 -3.90
N PHE A 153 -3.06 9.46 -4.20
CA PHE A 153 -1.67 9.45 -4.69
C PHE A 153 -0.71 9.69 -3.53
N ARG A 154 0.32 8.86 -3.42
CA ARG A 154 1.33 8.94 -2.36
C ARG A 154 2.73 8.74 -2.94
N LEU A 155 3.66 9.61 -2.52
CA LEU A 155 5.09 9.44 -2.80
C LEU A 155 5.68 8.40 -1.85
N ILE A 156 6.22 7.31 -2.40
CA ILE A 156 6.89 6.24 -1.65
C ILE A 156 8.29 6.08 -2.23
N GLY A 157 9.32 6.40 -1.44
CA GLY A 157 10.67 6.56 -1.95
C GLY A 157 10.73 7.72 -2.96
N THR A 158 11.05 7.43 -4.21
CA THR A 158 11.07 8.40 -5.32
C THR A 158 9.93 8.19 -6.33
N ILE A 159 8.98 7.32 -6.03
CA ILE A 159 7.92 6.90 -6.94
C ILE A 159 6.57 7.42 -6.45
N ASP A 160 5.83 8.08 -7.33
CA ASP A 160 4.43 8.43 -7.07
C ASP A 160 3.53 7.22 -7.37
N TYR A 161 2.88 6.70 -6.32
CA TYR A 161 1.95 5.60 -6.42
C TYR A 161 0.50 6.06 -6.33
N GLU A 162 -0.36 5.54 -7.21
CA GLU A 162 -1.80 5.46 -6.95
C GLU A 162 -2.03 4.30 -5.97
N VAL A 163 -2.57 4.63 -4.79
CA VAL A 163 -2.81 3.71 -3.69
C VAL A 163 -4.31 3.48 -3.56
N VAL A 164 -4.74 2.24 -3.81
CA VAL A 164 -6.16 1.84 -3.79
C VAL A 164 -6.38 0.88 -2.63
N ARG A 165 -7.09 1.35 -1.60
CA ARG A 165 -7.44 0.54 -0.41
C ARG A 165 -8.78 -0.15 -0.63
N VAL A 166 -8.80 -1.47 -0.52
CA VAL A 166 -10.00 -2.28 -0.80
C VAL A 166 -10.48 -2.99 0.45
N SER A 167 -11.75 -2.80 0.79
CA SER A 167 -12.40 -3.44 1.94
C SER A 167 -13.56 -4.34 1.54
N HIS A 168 -13.92 -5.20 2.48
CA HIS A 168 -15.14 -5.99 2.46
C HIS A 168 -15.82 -5.83 3.82
N ASN A 169 -17.07 -5.33 3.82
CA ASN A 169 -17.83 -4.98 5.04
C ASN A 169 -17.08 -4.02 5.98
N GLY A 170 -16.36 -3.05 5.42
CA GLY A 170 -15.59 -2.05 6.19
C GLY A 170 -14.28 -2.57 6.79
N ILE A 171 -13.90 -3.82 6.51
CA ILE A 171 -12.62 -4.41 6.93
C ILE A 171 -11.68 -4.39 5.72
N LEU A 172 -10.57 -3.66 5.84
CA LEU A 172 -9.53 -3.60 4.83
C LEU A 172 -8.98 -5.02 4.53
N GLN A 173 -9.01 -5.42 3.27
CA GLN A 173 -8.59 -6.75 2.81
C GLN A 173 -7.21 -6.71 2.15
N TYR A 174 -6.97 -5.71 1.31
CA TYR A 174 -5.68 -5.50 0.65
C TYR A 174 -5.52 -4.06 0.18
N VAL A 175 -4.30 -3.71 -0.20
CA VAL A 175 -3.98 -2.42 -0.82
C VAL A 175 -3.24 -2.67 -2.13
N ASN A 176 -3.70 -2.03 -3.21
CA ASN A 176 -2.99 -2.01 -4.47
C ASN A 176 -2.15 -0.73 -4.59
N TYR A 177 -0.95 -0.88 -5.12
CA TYR A 177 0.01 0.19 -5.40
C TYR A 177 0.34 0.16 -6.89
N PHE A 178 -0.06 1.20 -7.62
CA PHE A 178 0.25 1.35 -9.04
C PHE A 178 1.23 2.51 -9.22
N GLY A 179 2.42 2.22 -9.75
CA GLY A 179 3.49 3.22 -9.82
C GLY A 179 4.41 3.02 -11.02
N SER A 180 5.19 4.05 -11.32
CA SER A 180 6.15 4.07 -12.43
C SER A 180 7.47 4.72 -12.02
N ASP A 181 8.58 4.16 -12.48
CA ASP A 181 9.90 4.80 -12.41
C ASP A 181 10.22 5.64 -13.66
N GLY A 182 9.23 5.83 -14.53
CA GLY A 182 9.35 6.48 -15.84
C GLY A 182 9.65 5.52 -16.99
N THR A 183 10.03 4.26 -16.71
CA THR A 183 10.32 3.24 -17.72
C THR A 183 9.35 2.07 -17.65
N VAL A 184 9.10 1.55 -16.45
CA VAL A 184 8.11 0.49 -16.20
C VAL A 184 6.93 1.04 -15.41
N PHE A 185 5.71 0.73 -15.85
CA PHE A 185 4.49 0.97 -15.08
C PHE A 185 3.93 -0.37 -14.61
N THR A 186 3.83 -0.55 -13.30
CA THR A 186 3.48 -1.84 -12.70
C THR A 186 2.60 -1.68 -11.47
N GLY A 187 1.83 -2.71 -11.17
CA GLY A 187 0.95 -2.77 -10.02
C GLY A 187 1.37 -3.87 -9.06
N PHE A 188 1.33 -3.58 -7.77
CA PHE A 188 1.57 -4.54 -6.69
C PHE A 188 0.36 -4.59 -5.77
N GLN A 189 0.01 -5.77 -5.28
CA GLN A 189 -1.03 -5.98 -4.28
C GLN A 189 -0.38 -6.44 -2.99
N VAL A 190 -0.68 -5.75 -1.89
CA VAL A 190 -0.27 -6.15 -0.55
C VAL A 190 -1.48 -6.73 0.18
N THR A 191 -1.44 -8.03 0.46
CA THR A 191 -2.45 -8.74 1.25
C THR A 191 -1.94 -9.01 2.66
N PHE A 192 -2.84 -9.09 3.63
CA PHE A 192 -2.55 -9.36 5.03
C PHE A 192 -3.79 -9.91 5.73
N GLU A 193 -3.59 -10.63 6.83
CA GLU A 193 -4.67 -11.09 7.70
C GLU A 193 -4.72 -10.32 9.02
N SER A 194 -3.55 -10.02 9.59
CA SER A 194 -3.38 -9.25 10.82
C SER A 194 -2.27 -8.21 10.67
N LEU A 195 -2.20 -7.27 11.62
CA LEU A 195 -1.15 -6.23 11.67
C LEU A 195 -1.03 -5.45 10.34
N ALA A 196 -2.19 -5.07 9.75
CA ALA A 196 -2.27 -4.41 8.45
C ALA A 196 -1.30 -3.24 8.30
N GLU A 197 -1.28 -2.33 9.28
CA GLU A 197 -0.44 -1.13 9.22
C GLU A 197 1.07 -1.44 9.29
N ASP A 198 1.48 -2.44 10.06
CA ASP A 198 2.89 -2.88 10.10
C ASP A 198 3.27 -3.56 8.79
N CYS A 199 2.40 -4.43 8.25
CA CYS A 199 2.61 -5.07 6.95
C CYS A 199 2.73 -4.05 5.82
N LEU A 200 1.83 -3.06 5.78
CA LEU A 200 1.85 -2.02 4.77
C LEU A 200 3.11 -1.15 4.89
N ARG A 201 3.48 -0.75 6.11
CA ARG A 201 4.72 0.02 6.32
C ARG A 201 5.94 -0.74 5.82
N ASP A 202 6.08 -2.02 6.17
CA ASP A 202 7.23 -2.83 5.77
C ASP A 202 7.21 -3.13 4.26
N ALA A 203 6.03 -3.33 3.67
CA ALA A 203 5.89 -3.48 2.22
C ALA A 203 6.26 -2.20 1.47
N GLU A 204 5.87 -1.03 1.98
CA GLU A 204 6.22 0.27 1.40
C GLU A 204 7.74 0.50 1.38
N THR A 205 8.52 -0.12 2.30
CA THR A 205 9.99 -0.09 2.22
C THR A 205 10.53 -0.84 1.01
N VAL A 206 9.92 -1.96 0.63
CA VAL A 206 10.27 -2.72 -0.57
C VAL A 206 9.82 -1.96 -1.81
N LEU A 207 8.58 -1.45 -1.83
CA LEU A 207 8.04 -0.72 -2.97
C LEU A 207 8.80 0.58 -3.28
N ALA A 208 9.37 1.24 -2.25
CA ALA A 208 10.22 2.41 -2.41
C ALA A 208 11.48 2.17 -3.28
N THR A 209 11.84 0.92 -3.54
CA THR A 209 13.04 0.52 -4.31
C THR A 209 12.73 0.19 -5.77
N LEU A 210 11.49 0.41 -6.23
CA LEU A 210 11.09 0.12 -7.61
C LEU A 210 12.03 0.78 -8.61
N SER A 211 12.60 -0.08 -9.46
CA SER A 211 13.45 0.31 -10.58
C SER A 211 13.19 -0.58 -11.79
N SER A 212 13.57 -0.07 -12.96
CA SER A 212 13.57 -0.81 -14.21
C SER A 212 14.94 -1.41 -14.50
N ILE A 213 14.92 -2.64 -15.02
CA ILE A 213 16.12 -3.33 -15.52
C ILE A 213 15.85 -3.86 -16.93
N LEU A 214 16.89 -4.01 -17.73
CA LEU A 214 16.75 -4.70 -19.01
C LEU A 214 16.36 -6.17 -18.79
N ALA A 215 15.48 -6.67 -19.65
CA ALA A 215 15.10 -8.06 -19.67
C ALA A 215 16.36 -8.95 -19.76
N PRO A 216 16.42 -10.05 -19.00
CA PRO A 216 17.49 -11.02 -19.15
C PRO A 216 17.57 -11.45 -20.61
N THR A 217 18.76 -11.39 -21.21
CA THR A 217 18.93 -11.89 -22.57
C THR A 217 18.61 -13.38 -22.57
N PRO A 218 17.69 -13.88 -23.43
CA PRO A 218 17.44 -15.31 -23.51
C PRO A 218 18.76 -16.00 -23.85
N SER A 219 19.19 -16.94 -23.02
CA SER A 219 20.36 -17.75 -23.33
C SER A 219 20.09 -18.50 -24.63
N PRO A 220 21.05 -18.58 -25.57
CA PRO A 220 20.85 -19.32 -26.80
C PRO A 220 20.55 -20.78 -26.45
N THR A 221 19.38 -21.27 -26.86
CA THR A 221 19.04 -22.69 -26.76
C THR A 221 20.02 -23.47 -27.61
N VAL A 222 20.94 -24.19 -26.96
CA VAL A 222 21.79 -25.18 -27.64
C VAL A 222 20.89 -26.37 -27.96
N THR A 223 20.36 -26.41 -29.18
CA THR A 223 19.68 -27.59 -29.70
C THR A 223 20.75 -28.67 -29.97
N PRO A 224 20.63 -29.88 -29.39
CA PRO A 224 21.57 -30.97 -29.63
C PRO A 224 21.52 -31.53 -31.06
#